data_AF-A0A1F9AS40-F1
#
_entry.id   AF-A0A1F9AS40-F1
#
_cell.length_a   1.000
_cell.length_b   1.000
_cell.length_c   1.000
_cell.angle_alpha   90.00
_cell.angle_beta   90.00
_cell.angle_gamma   90.00
#
_symmetry.space_group_name_H-M   'P 1'
#
loop_
_entity.id
_entity.type
_entity.pdbx_description
1 polymer ?
#
loop_
_entity_poly.entity_id
_entity_poly.type
_entity_poly.pdbx_seq_one_letter_code
_entity_poly.pdbx_strand_id
1 'polypeptide(L)'
;MPPMVEMIASLSRMKRYWIMGSASGGLCILFLFIRLGVFQNGIDQTTSRLSASVVSLAERETWMDVFQDDRKIGFSKTKVSKNEKGYRIDQELFININTMGLVQDIRMKTRGILNPDLSMDSFQFQMNSGRFAFAAKGAFSGGMLDISIQNAGKEEQSQIRMEKPPYLAAGLFDAVIAHGLKPGEERSFPLFDLTSFGEIPVTVKALGKENILNMGISKAATKVALSYKGASQFAWISEDGEVLREEGLLGMRLEKTSREKALSGAAVGSGRDLTEVASVPADGSIKNPQTLNDLVVEISGILLEGMDLHGGRQSLSGNRLRIIKEDLSSPSKWSSLPEKPTDALIPFLKSTPFIQSDHETVRRLALEITAGEKHPYDGIRNIVSWMNRNIEKRPTLSVPDALSTLENKMGDCNEHAMLFAALARAAGIPATVEAGLVYLKGRFYYHAWNRAFIGEWITVDSLFNQIPADVTHIRLIAGTERSQLDLLAAIGRIGIKILNG
;
A
#
# COMPACT_ATOMS: atom_id res chain seq x y z
N MET A 1 -13.08 -28.19 41.47
CA MET A 1 -13.04 -26.71 41.38
C MET A 1 -11.64 -26.30 40.86
N PRO A 2 -11.52 -25.20 40.11
CA PRO A 2 -11.10 -25.29 38.70
C PRO A 2 -9.60 -25.01 38.44
N PRO A 3 -9.08 -25.51 37.31
CA PRO A 3 -8.59 -24.58 36.29
C PRO A 3 -8.91 -25.01 34.83
N MET A 4 -10.15 -25.46 34.55
CA MET A 4 -10.56 -25.85 33.17
C MET A 4 -11.40 -24.77 32.45
N VAL A 5 -11.94 -23.78 33.18
CA VAL A 5 -12.84 -22.76 32.63
C VAL A 5 -12.07 -21.62 31.93
N GLU A 6 -10.89 -21.24 32.43
CA GLU A 6 -10.08 -20.18 31.80
C GLU A 6 -9.46 -20.61 30.46
N MET A 7 -9.10 -21.88 30.30
CA MET A 7 -8.59 -22.39 29.02
C MET A 7 -9.66 -22.35 27.92
N ILE A 8 -10.93 -22.63 28.27
CA ILE A 8 -12.06 -22.55 27.34
C ILE A 8 -12.44 -21.08 27.05
N ALA A 9 -12.31 -20.17 28.02
CA ALA A 9 -12.49 -18.73 27.82
C ALA A 9 -11.40 -18.11 26.91
N SER A 10 -10.16 -18.60 27.01
CA SER A 10 -9.05 -18.24 26.11
C SER A 10 -9.33 -18.69 24.67
N LEU A 11 -9.76 -19.95 24.49
CA LEU A 11 -10.10 -20.52 23.18
C LEU A 11 -11.33 -19.85 22.52
N SER A 12 -12.31 -19.36 23.30
CA SER A 12 -13.47 -18.66 22.74
C SER A 12 -13.17 -17.21 22.32
N ARG A 13 -12.24 -16.52 23.01
CA ARG A 13 -11.72 -15.21 22.57
C ARG A 13 -10.85 -15.33 21.31
N MET A 14 -10.00 -16.35 21.20
CA MET A 14 -9.17 -16.56 20.00
C MET A 14 -10.02 -16.80 18.74
N LYS A 15 -11.13 -17.55 18.82
CA LYS A 15 -11.96 -17.85 17.65
C LYS A 15 -12.63 -16.65 16.98
N ARG A 16 -12.71 -15.46 17.61
CA ARG A 16 -13.25 -14.27 16.91
C ARG A 16 -12.28 -13.68 15.89
N TYR A 17 -10.98 -13.67 16.17
CA TYR A 17 -9.96 -13.14 15.25
C TYR A 17 -9.78 -14.04 14.01
N TRP A 18 -9.80 -15.36 14.19
CA TRP A 18 -9.65 -16.33 13.09
C TRP A 18 -10.76 -16.33 12.03
N ILE A 19 -11.93 -15.73 12.32
CA ILE A 19 -13.04 -15.62 11.35
C ILE A 19 -13.28 -14.16 10.93
N MET A 20 -12.32 -13.27 11.19
CA MET A 20 -12.32 -11.87 10.73
C MET A 20 -11.00 -11.43 10.08
N GLY A 21 -9.89 -12.13 10.34
CA GLY A 21 -8.59 -11.73 9.83
C GLY A 21 -8.25 -12.30 8.46
N SER A 22 -8.47 -11.53 7.38
CA SER A 22 -7.71 -11.55 6.11
C SER A 22 -8.16 -10.41 5.19
N ALA A 23 -7.61 -9.21 5.39
CA ALA A 23 -7.87 -8.04 4.55
C ALA A 23 -6.84 -6.93 4.84
N SER A 24 -6.25 -6.33 3.81
CA SER A 24 -4.92 -5.70 3.85
C SER A 24 -4.74 -4.54 4.84
N GLY A 25 -3.90 -4.74 5.86
CA GLY A 25 -3.31 -3.67 6.69
C GLY A 25 -2.24 -2.88 5.93
N GLY A 26 -1.46 -3.53 5.05
CA GLY A 26 -0.48 -2.84 4.19
C GLY A 26 -1.07 -1.70 3.32
N LEU A 27 -2.35 -1.82 2.91
CA LEU A 27 -3.08 -0.76 2.22
C LEU A 27 -3.14 0.53 3.06
N CYS A 28 -3.29 0.39 4.38
CA CYS A 28 -3.42 1.49 5.34
C CYS A 28 -2.13 2.31 5.50
N ILE A 29 -0.98 1.82 5.06
CA ILE A 29 0.30 2.57 5.06
C ILE A 29 0.52 3.28 3.75
N LEU A 30 0.17 2.66 2.62
CA LEU A 30 0.10 3.31 1.31
C LEU A 30 -0.70 4.62 1.39
N PHE A 31 -1.78 4.59 2.17
CA PHE A 31 -2.62 5.76 2.48
C PHE A 31 -1.97 6.84 3.37
N LEU A 32 -0.90 6.56 4.10
CA LEU A 32 -0.23 7.55 4.95
C LEU A 32 0.72 8.47 4.16
N PHE A 33 1.20 8.03 2.99
CA PHE A 33 2.14 8.79 2.16
C PHE A 33 1.50 9.63 1.07
N ILE A 34 0.32 9.23 0.59
CA ILE A 34 -0.49 10.06 -0.32
C ILE A 34 -1.71 10.45 0.50
N ARG A 35 -1.75 11.69 1.03
CA ARG A 35 -2.70 12.21 2.05
C ARG A 35 -4.17 12.38 1.57
N LEU A 36 -4.66 11.24 1.14
CA LEU A 36 -5.97 10.64 1.12
C LEU A 36 -6.94 10.83 -0.08
N GLY A 37 -7.83 11.83 -0.24
CA GLY A 37 -9.10 11.51 -0.96
C GLY A 37 -10.14 12.49 -1.55
N VAL A 38 -11.21 11.83 -2.02
CA VAL A 38 -11.99 12.08 -3.25
C VAL A 38 -13.42 12.50 -2.87
N PHE A 39 -14.08 13.53 -3.45
CA PHE A 39 -14.58 13.65 -4.84
C PHE A 39 -15.00 15.10 -5.17
N GLN A 40 -14.83 15.52 -6.44
CA GLN A 40 -15.90 16.13 -7.27
C GLN A 40 -15.47 16.16 -8.76
N ASN A 41 -16.42 16.40 -9.67
CA ASN A 41 -16.34 16.00 -11.09
C ASN A 41 -15.35 16.76 -11.99
N GLY A 42 -14.62 15.99 -12.81
CA GLY A 42 -14.20 16.33 -14.17
C GLY A 42 -13.00 17.28 -14.36
N ILE A 43 -12.33 17.10 -15.50
CA ILE A 43 -11.72 18.10 -16.43
C ILE A 43 -10.51 17.49 -17.15
N ASP A 44 -10.36 17.85 -18.43
CA ASP A 44 -9.32 17.42 -19.37
C ASP A 44 -7.88 17.73 -18.92
N GLN A 45 -6.96 16.86 -19.34
CA GLN A 45 -5.52 17.05 -19.15
C GLN A 45 -4.97 18.05 -20.17
N THR A 46 -4.26 19.09 -19.71
CA THR A 46 -3.48 19.96 -20.62
C THR A 46 -2.05 20.16 -20.12
N THR A 47 -1.07 19.52 -20.76
CA THR A 47 0.34 19.59 -20.37
C THR A 47 1.01 20.89 -20.82
N SER A 48 1.17 21.84 -19.90
CA SER A 48 1.93 23.08 -20.11
C SER A 48 3.42 22.91 -19.75
N ARG A 49 4.31 23.58 -20.50
CA ARG A 49 5.77 23.51 -20.30
C ARG A 49 6.29 24.55 -19.31
N LEU A 50 7.40 24.20 -18.64
CA LEU A 50 7.97 24.93 -17.51
C LEU A 50 8.67 26.25 -17.90
N SER A 51 8.25 27.35 -17.26
CA SER A 51 9.16 28.41 -16.76
C SER A 51 8.47 29.23 -15.67
N ALA A 52 9.05 29.30 -14.46
CA ALA A 52 8.70 30.30 -13.44
C ALA A 52 9.80 30.40 -12.38
N SER A 53 10.06 31.60 -11.88
CA SER A 53 10.94 31.86 -10.73
C SER A 53 10.32 31.32 -9.44
N VAL A 54 11.06 30.47 -8.73
CA VAL A 54 10.62 29.88 -7.45
C VAL A 54 10.60 30.93 -6.35
N VAL A 55 9.49 31.06 -5.64
CA VAL A 55 9.37 31.97 -4.47
C VAL A 55 10.13 31.37 -3.28
N SER A 56 10.98 32.16 -2.62
CA SER A 56 11.68 31.74 -1.40
C SER A 56 10.68 31.39 -0.28
N LEU A 57 10.68 30.15 0.19
CA LEU A 57 9.91 29.77 1.37
C LEU A 57 10.48 30.39 2.66
N ALA A 58 9.57 30.67 3.59
CA ALA A 58 9.90 31.04 4.96
C ALA A 58 10.20 29.77 5.79
N GLU A 59 11.10 29.90 6.78
CA GLU A 59 11.28 28.84 7.76
C GLU A 59 10.06 28.76 8.68
N ARG A 60 9.61 27.55 8.99
CA ARG A 60 8.38 27.32 9.77
C ARG A 60 8.38 25.98 10.47
N GLU A 61 7.61 25.91 11.55
CA GLU A 61 7.22 24.66 12.20
C GLU A 61 5.69 24.58 12.24
N THR A 62 5.11 23.59 11.57
CA THR A 62 3.67 23.36 11.49
C THR A 62 3.30 22.12 12.30
N TRP A 63 2.25 22.26 13.12
CA TRP A 63 1.64 21.16 13.86
C TRP A 63 0.23 20.92 13.32
N MET A 64 -0.12 19.66 13.13
CA MET A 64 -1.48 19.26 12.73
C MET A 64 -2.00 18.14 13.63
N ASP A 65 -3.28 18.22 13.98
CA ASP A 65 -4.04 17.09 14.51
C ASP A 65 -4.43 16.17 13.36
N VAL A 66 -4.29 14.84 13.52
CA VAL A 66 -4.75 13.84 12.54
C VAL A 66 -6.05 13.22 13.05
N PHE A 67 -7.07 13.24 12.19
CA PHE A 67 -8.41 12.71 12.45
C PHE A 67 -8.77 11.57 11.50
N GLN A 68 -9.63 10.68 11.98
CA GLN A 68 -10.52 9.89 11.15
C GLN A 68 -11.96 10.22 11.54
N ASP A 69 -12.78 10.61 10.56
CA ASP A 69 -14.07 11.25 10.75
C ASP A 69 -13.90 12.44 11.73
N ASP A 70 -14.57 12.39 12.89
CA ASP A 70 -14.48 13.37 13.97
C ASP A 70 -13.50 12.98 15.09
N ARG A 71 -12.85 11.81 15.00
CA ARG A 71 -11.97 11.28 16.06
C ARG A 71 -10.52 11.64 15.81
N LYS A 72 -9.88 12.34 16.74
CA LYS A 72 -8.43 12.53 16.72
C LYS A 72 -7.73 11.21 17.00
N ILE A 73 -6.94 10.75 16.04
CA ILE A 73 -6.17 9.50 16.07
C ILE A 73 -4.65 9.74 16.10
N GLY A 74 -4.20 10.98 15.90
CA GLY A 74 -2.77 11.26 15.81
C GLY A 74 -2.42 12.74 15.76
N PHE A 75 -1.16 13.02 15.45
CA PHE A 75 -0.64 14.34 15.11
C PHE A 75 0.53 14.23 14.13
N SER A 76 0.79 15.30 13.38
CA SER A 76 2.02 15.49 12.61
C SER A 76 2.73 16.77 13.02
N LYS A 77 4.06 16.73 12.94
CA LYS A 77 4.94 17.89 13.08
C LYS A 77 5.80 17.99 11.83
N THR A 78 5.77 19.11 11.12
CA THR A 78 6.64 19.36 9.97
C THR A 78 7.42 20.66 10.18
N LYS A 79 8.75 20.59 10.13
CA LYS A 79 9.64 21.75 10.16
C LYS A 79 10.31 21.92 8.81
N VAL A 80 10.20 23.11 8.23
CA VAL A 80 10.90 23.54 7.02
C VAL A 80 11.92 24.61 7.41
N SER A 81 13.15 24.46 6.92
CA SER A 81 14.29 25.34 7.20
C SER A 81 15.14 25.51 5.93
N LYS A 82 15.90 26.59 5.83
CA LYS A 82 16.86 26.78 4.74
C LYS A 82 18.15 26.02 5.04
N ASN A 83 18.87 25.66 4.00
CA ASN A 83 20.26 25.21 4.09
C ASN A 83 21.09 25.93 3.01
N GLU A 84 22.40 25.67 2.95
CA GLU A 84 23.32 26.34 2.02
C GLU A 84 22.98 26.16 0.52
N LYS A 85 22.22 25.11 0.17
CA LYS A 85 21.96 24.69 -1.22
C LYS A 85 20.46 24.65 -1.59
N GLY A 86 19.57 25.05 -0.69
CA GLY A 86 18.13 24.86 -0.84
C GLY A 86 17.44 24.77 0.52
N TYR A 87 16.69 23.68 0.76
CA TYR A 87 15.86 23.51 1.95
C TYR A 87 16.10 22.18 2.65
N ARG A 88 15.77 22.16 3.94
CA ARG A 88 15.70 20.96 4.76
C ARG A 88 14.30 20.86 5.37
N ILE A 89 13.71 19.68 5.23
CA ILE A 89 12.44 19.32 5.86
C ILE A 89 12.65 18.19 6.87
N ASP A 90 12.11 18.34 8.08
CA ASP A 90 11.98 17.27 9.08
C ASP A 90 10.50 17.10 9.41
N GLN A 91 9.94 15.92 9.15
CA GLN A 91 8.57 15.54 9.50
C GLN A 91 8.58 14.40 10.53
N GLU A 92 7.78 14.53 11.57
CA GLU A 92 7.40 13.44 12.48
C GLU A 92 5.89 13.22 12.41
N LEU A 93 5.47 11.96 12.34
CA LEU A 93 4.07 11.55 12.30
C LEU A 93 3.81 10.49 13.37
N PHE A 94 2.76 10.67 14.16
CA PHE A 94 2.26 9.69 15.10
C PHE A 94 0.77 9.47 14.87
N ILE A 95 0.35 8.24 14.55
CA ILE A 95 -1.06 7.90 14.36
C ILE A 95 -1.36 6.54 14.99
N ASN A 96 -2.51 6.45 15.63
CA ASN A 96 -3.11 5.23 16.16
C ASN A 96 -4.18 4.71 15.19
N ILE A 97 -3.91 3.62 14.49
CA ILE A 97 -4.77 3.04 13.46
C ILE A 97 -5.49 1.79 13.99
N ASN A 98 -6.76 1.62 13.61
CA ASN A 98 -7.52 0.39 13.83
C ASN A 98 -7.67 -0.39 12.52
N THR A 99 -7.24 -1.64 12.49
CA THR A 99 -7.39 -2.56 11.35
C THR A 99 -7.68 -3.97 11.85
N MET A 100 -8.71 -4.62 11.31
CA MET A 100 -9.09 -6.00 11.63
C MET A 100 -9.32 -6.23 13.14
N GLY A 101 -9.85 -5.22 13.82
CA GLY A 101 -10.06 -5.18 15.27
C GLY A 101 -8.79 -5.02 16.13
N LEU A 102 -7.62 -4.80 15.52
CA LEU A 102 -6.36 -4.54 16.22
C LEU A 102 -5.95 -3.08 16.07
N VAL A 103 -5.61 -2.47 17.19
CA VAL A 103 -5.14 -1.08 17.29
C VAL A 103 -3.62 -1.06 17.30
N GLN A 104 -3.00 -0.26 16.43
CA GLN A 104 -1.55 -0.13 16.30
C GLN A 104 -1.10 1.33 16.23
N ASP A 105 -0.05 1.64 16.99
CA ASP A 105 0.68 2.91 16.90
C ASP A 105 1.69 2.84 15.75
N ILE A 106 1.60 3.80 14.82
CA ILE A 106 2.60 4.02 13.78
C ILE A 106 3.36 5.30 14.10
N ARG A 107 4.70 5.21 14.10
CA ARG A 107 5.62 6.35 14.26
C ARG A 107 6.51 6.45 13.03
N MET A 108 6.37 7.54 12.28
CA MET A 108 7.22 7.84 11.13
C MET A 108 8.09 9.06 11.40
N LYS A 109 9.31 9.04 10.87
CA LYS A 109 10.19 10.19 10.75
C LYS A 109 10.73 10.28 9.34
N THR A 110 10.61 11.44 8.71
CA THR A 110 11.15 11.73 7.39
C THR A 110 12.02 12.96 7.48
N ARG A 111 13.25 12.88 6.97
CA ARG A 111 14.10 14.03 6.71
C ARG A 111 14.38 14.09 5.22
N GLY A 112 14.15 15.25 4.61
CA GLY A 112 14.53 15.54 3.23
C GLY A 112 15.54 16.68 3.19
N ILE A 113 16.58 16.50 2.39
CA ILE A 113 17.37 17.61 1.84
C ILE A 113 16.82 17.85 0.44
N LEU A 114 16.46 19.11 0.17
CA LEU A 114 15.76 19.53 -1.02
C LEU A 114 16.56 20.62 -1.75
N ASN A 115 16.51 20.57 -3.07
CA ASN A 115 17.04 21.57 -3.98
C ASN A 115 16.27 22.91 -3.85
N PRO A 116 16.73 24.01 -4.48
CA PRO A 116 16.04 25.29 -4.45
C PRO A 116 14.63 25.27 -5.07
N ASP A 117 14.36 24.33 -5.98
CA ASP A 117 13.04 24.05 -6.58
C ASP A 117 12.17 23.08 -5.76
N LEU A 118 12.68 22.64 -4.60
CA LEU A 118 12.08 21.69 -3.65
C LEU A 118 12.01 20.24 -4.13
N SER A 119 12.64 19.92 -5.27
CA SER A 119 12.92 18.54 -5.64
C SER A 119 13.91 17.90 -4.65
N MET A 120 13.85 16.58 -4.50
CA MET A 120 14.66 15.81 -3.56
C MET A 120 16.11 15.70 -4.01
N ASP A 121 17.04 16.15 -3.16
CA ASP A 121 18.46 15.81 -3.23
C ASP A 121 18.70 14.47 -2.50
N SER A 122 18.27 14.38 -1.25
CA SER A 122 18.45 13.18 -0.43
C SER A 122 17.40 13.04 0.67
N PHE A 123 17.21 11.82 1.16
CA PHE A 123 16.25 11.52 2.22
C PHE A 123 16.79 10.55 3.27
N GLN A 124 16.20 10.63 4.47
CA GLN A 124 16.26 9.62 5.51
C GLN A 124 14.82 9.37 6.00
N PHE A 125 14.42 8.11 6.08
CA PHE A 125 13.10 7.69 6.47
C PHE A 125 13.19 6.58 7.52
N GLN A 126 12.34 6.65 8.53
CA GLN A 126 12.19 5.64 9.56
C GLN A 126 10.71 5.45 9.87
N MET A 127 10.26 4.21 9.99
CA MET A 127 8.93 3.84 10.44
C MET A 127 9.01 2.74 11.49
N ASN A 128 8.20 2.86 12.55
CA ASN A 128 8.07 1.86 13.60
C ASN A 128 6.60 1.56 13.83
N SER A 129 6.25 0.28 13.91
CA SER A 129 4.88 -0.20 14.12
C SER A 129 4.90 -1.58 14.81
N GLY A 130 4.49 -1.62 16.08
CA GLY A 130 4.54 -2.85 16.88
C GLY A 130 5.96 -3.43 16.99
N ARG A 131 6.19 -4.60 16.37
CA ARG A 131 7.51 -5.27 16.30
C ARG A 131 8.30 -4.92 15.03
N PHE A 132 7.67 -4.27 14.07
CA PHE A 132 8.28 -3.96 12.78
C PHE A 132 8.93 -2.59 12.84
N ALA A 133 10.16 -2.53 12.32
CA ALA A 133 10.91 -1.32 12.10
C ALA A 133 11.44 -1.35 10.66
N PHE A 134 11.28 -0.24 9.96
CA PHE A 134 11.76 -0.05 8.60
C PHE A 134 12.55 1.26 8.56
N ALA A 135 13.73 1.24 7.95
CA ALA A 135 14.48 2.46 7.72
C ALA A 135 15.09 2.45 6.32
N ALA A 136 15.05 3.60 5.66
CA ALA A 136 15.62 3.79 4.34
C ALA A 136 16.32 5.15 4.27
N LYS A 137 17.44 5.22 3.55
CA LYS A 137 18.14 6.46 3.20
C LYS A 137 18.41 6.44 1.70
N GLY A 138 18.45 7.59 1.06
CA GLY A 138 18.84 7.65 -0.34
C GLY A 138 19.27 9.04 -0.79
N ALA A 139 19.99 9.08 -1.92
CA ALA A 139 20.49 10.31 -2.53
C ALA A 139 20.36 10.23 -4.05
N PHE A 140 19.86 11.29 -4.66
CA PHE A 140 19.73 11.41 -6.10
C PHE A 140 21.01 12.00 -6.71
N SER A 141 21.61 11.30 -7.66
CA SER A 141 22.80 11.74 -8.38
C SER A 141 22.78 11.22 -9.81
N GLY A 142 23.05 12.09 -10.79
CA GLY A 142 23.26 11.68 -12.19
C GLY A 142 22.10 10.95 -12.88
N GLY A 143 20.85 11.13 -12.43
CA GLY A 143 19.68 10.40 -12.96
C GLY A 143 19.46 9.02 -12.33
N MET A 144 20.14 8.74 -11.22
CA MET A 144 19.90 7.56 -10.37
C MET A 144 19.62 8.01 -8.94
N LEU A 145 18.72 7.29 -8.28
CA LEU A 145 18.51 7.37 -6.84
C LEU A 145 19.18 6.14 -6.22
N ASP A 146 20.29 6.37 -5.53
CA ASP A 146 20.93 5.36 -4.68
C ASP A 146 20.10 5.23 -3.41
N ILE A 147 19.60 4.03 -3.12
CA ILE A 147 18.80 3.72 -1.94
C ILE A 147 19.53 2.67 -1.11
N SER A 148 19.51 2.87 0.20
CA SER A 148 19.92 1.89 1.18
C SER A 148 18.78 1.64 2.16
N ILE A 149 18.46 0.37 2.37
CA ILE A 149 17.35 -0.12 3.18
C ILE A 149 17.94 -0.89 4.35
N GLN A 150 17.50 -0.58 5.57
CA GLN A 150 17.89 -1.30 6.78
C GLN A 150 16.70 -2.10 7.28
N ASN A 151 16.71 -3.39 6.96
CA ASN A 151 15.78 -4.41 7.46
C ASN A 151 16.57 -5.43 8.27
N ALA A 152 16.02 -5.96 9.36
CA ALA A 152 16.60 -7.13 10.06
C ALA A 152 18.08 -7.01 10.52
N GLY A 153 18.61 -5.78 10.64
CA GLY A 153 20.03 -5.56 10.94
C GLY A 153 21.01 -5.78 9.77
N LYS A 154 20.51 -5.95 8.54
CA LYS A 154 21.32 -5.89 7.31
C LYS A 154 20.99 -4.63 6.51
N GLU A 155 21.97 -4.16 5.74
CA GLU A 155 21.83 -3.03 4.81
C GLU A 155 21.79 -3.57 3.38
N GLU A 156 20.64 -3.44 2.71
CA GLU A 156 20.46 -3.75 1.29
C GLU A 156 20.62 -2.45 0.49
N GLN A 157 21.27 -2.52 -0.68
CA GLN A 157 21.47 -1.38 -1.58
C GLN A 157 20.77 -1.62 -2.92
N SER A 158 20.08 -0.61 -3.41
CA SER A 158 19.35 -0.62 -4.68
C SER A 158 19.55 0.70 -5.42
N GLN A 159 19.49 0.66 -6.75
CA GLN A 159 19.59 1.84 -7.60
C GLN A 159 18.36 1.96 -8.48
N ILE A 160 17.67 3.11 -8.41
CA ILE A 160 16.48 3.37 -9.21
C ILE A 160 16.78 4.48 -10.21
N ARG A 161 16.63 4.19 -11.51
CA ARG A 161 16.77 5.19 -12.57
C ARG A 161 15.56 6.12 -12.57
N MET A 162 15.82 7.42 -12.61
CA MET A 162 14.80 8.49 -12.61
C MET A 162 15.21 9.58 -13.60
N GLU A 163 14.26 10.13 -14.36
CA GLU A 163 14.56 11.16 -15.36
C GLU A 163 14.96 12.51 -14.73
N LYS A 164 14.41 12.80 -13.55
CA LYS A 164 14.57 14.04 -12.79
C LYS A 164 14.50 13.74 -11.29
N PRO A 165 15.03 14.61 -10.41
CA PRO A 165 14.82 14.42 -8.98
C PRO A 165 13.32 14.58 -8.65
N PRO A 166 12.69 13.59 -7.99
CA PRO A 166 11.28 13.65 -7.62
C PRO A 166 11.06 14.50 -6.36
N TYR A 167 9.81 14.76 -5.99
CA TYR A 167 9.42 15.46 -4.77
C TYR A 167 9.11 14.49 -3.64
N LEU A 168 9.28 14.91 -2.38
CA LEU A 168 8.83 14.16 -1.21
C LEU A 168 7.42 14.60 -0.78
N ALA A 169 6.58 13.67 -0.33
CA ALA A 169 5.22 13.95 0.13
C ALA A 169 5.17 15.02 1.23
N ALA A 170 6.13 14.98 2.16
CA ALA A 170 6.27 15.95 3.24
C ALA A 170 6.43 17.41 2.74
N GLY A 171 7.07 17.60 1.58
CA GLY A 171 7.36 18.92 0.99
C GLY A 171 6.54 19.25 -0.26
N LEU A 172 5.54 18.44 -0.61
CA LEU A 172 4.78 18.61 -1.85
C LEU A 172 4.01 19.94 -1.86
N PHE A 173 3.38 20.31 -0.74
CA PHE A 173 2.67 21.59 -0.65
C PHE A 173 3.62 22.79 -0.66
N ASP A 174 4.79 22.68 -0.03
CA ASP A 174 5.85 23.68 -0.13
C ASP A 174 6.25 23.92 -1.60
N ALA A 175 6.43 22.84 -2.39
CA ALA A 175 6.70 22.93 -3.81
C ALA A 175 5.56 23.57 -4.60
N VAL A 176 4.30 23.20 -4.33
CA VAL A 176 3.10 23.77 -4.96
C VAL A 176 2.99 25.28 -4.70
N ILE A 177 3.26 25.72 -3.46
CA ILE A 177 3.29 27.14 -3.07
C ILE A 177 4.40 27.87 -3.83
N ALA A 178 5.62 27.34 -3.81
CA ALA A 178 6.79 27.99 -4.36
C ALA A 178 6.74 28.13 -5.90
N HIS A 179 5.98 27.26 -6.57
CA HIS A 179 5.68 27.34 -8.01
C HIS A 179 4.54 28.30 -8.39
N GLY A 180 3.78 28.82 -7.42
CA GLY A 180 2.81 29.90 -7.62
C GLY A 180 1.60 29.54 -8.51
N LEU A 181 1.06 28.32 -8.37
CA LEU A 181 -0.13 27.86 -9.10
C LEU A 181 -1.34 28.79 -8.89
N LYS A 182 -1.87 29.37 -9.99
CA LYS A 182 -3.07 30.23 -9.95
C LYS A 182 -4.34 29.38 -10.05
N PRO A 183 -5.50 29.85 -9.51
CA PRO A 183 -6.79 29.18 -9.70
C PRO A 183 -7.07 28.86 -11.18
N GLY A 184 -7.45 27.62 -11.45
CA GLY A 184 -7.64 27.06 -12.79
C GLY A 184 -6.39 26.39 -13.39
N GLU A 185 -5.17 26.75 -12.94
CA GLU A 185 -3.94 26.10 -13.41
C GLU A 185 -3.76 24.70 -12.80
N GLU A 186 -3.19 23.80 -13.59
CA GLU A 186 -2.77 22.46 -13.18
C GLU A 186 -1.31 22.18 -13.55
N ARG A 187 -0.61 21.38 -12.74
CA ARG A 187 0.76 20.90 -12.99
C ARG A 187 0.95 19.49 -12.45
N SER A 188 1.79 18.70 -13.11
CA SER A 188 2.18 17.38 -12.60
C SER A 188 3.49 17.46 -11.81
N PHE A 189 3.54 16.79 -10.67
CA PHE A 189 4.70 16.65 -9.79
C PHE A 189 5.04 15.17 -9.65
N PRO A 190 6.26 14.73 -10.03
CA PRO A 190 6.72 13.36 -9.78
C PRO A 190 6.98 13.19 -8.27
N LEU A 191 6.11 12.49 -7.57
CA LEU A 191 6.19 12.21 -6.14
C LEU A 191 6.95 10.90 -5.91
N PHE A 192 7.96 10.90 -5.04
CA PHE A 192 8.62 9.67 -4.60
C PHE A 192 7.93 9.09 -3.38
N ASP A 193 7.50 7.83 -3.48
CA ASP A 193 6.93 7.10 -2.36
C ASP A 193 7.99 6.30 -1.61
N LEU A 194 8.08 6.53 -0.30
CA LEU A 194 9.11 5.98 0.59
C LEU A 194 8.83 4.53 1.04
N THR A 195 7.70 3.94 0.62
CA THR A 195 7.25 2.60 1.04
C THR A 195 7.20 1.58 -0.10
N SER A 196 7.10 2.04 -1.35
CA SER A 196 7.14 1.25 -2.59
C SER A 196 8.36 1.56 -3.45
N PHE A 197 9.12 2.61 -3.11
CA PHE A 197 10.20 3.20 -3.91
C PHE A 197 9.79 3.52 -5.37
N GLY A 198 8.50 3.77 -5.57
CA GLY A 198 7.92 4.21 -6.83
C GLY A 198 7.99 5.73 -7.03
N GLU A 199 7.96 6.15 -8.30
CA GLU A 199 7.63 7.53 -8.67
C GLU A 199 6.16 7.57 -9.11
N ILE A 200 5.42 8.58 -8.64
CA ILE A 200 3.99 8.73 -8.83
C ILE A 200 3.73 10.13 -9.43
N PRO A 201 3.26 10.25 -10.69
CA PRO A 201 2.94 11.54 -11.27
C PRO A 201 1.62 12.09 -10.69
N VAL A 202 1.72 12.92 -9.65
CA VAL A 202 0.56 13.56 -9.01
C VAL A 202 0.24 14.86 -9.74
N THR A 203 -0.96 14.97 -10.29
CA THR A 203 -1.47 16.22 -10.87
C THR A 203 -2.05 17.10 -9.77
N VAL A 204 -1.59 18.33 -9.66
CA VAL A 204 -2.05 19.31 -8.68
C VAL A 204 -2.73 20.46 -9.41
N LYS A 205 -3.95 20.80 -9.00
CA LYS A 205 -4.81 21.83 -9.60
C LYS A 205 -5.33 22.79 -8.52
N ALA A 206 -5.12 24.08 -8.70
CA ALA A 206 -5.72 25.09 -7.81
C ALA A 206 -7.18 25.32 -8.23
N LEU A 207 -8.14 25.05 -7.33
CA LEU A 207 -9.57 25.13 -7.64
C LEU A 207 -10.14 26.54 -7.48
N GLY A 208 -9.78 27.24 -6.40
CA GLY A 208 -10.33 28.54 -6.05
C GLY A 208 -10.06 28.92 -4.60
N LYS A 209 -10.52 30.09 -4.18
CA LYS A 209 -10.44 30.54 -2.78
C LYS A 209 -11.77 30.28 -2.06
N GLU A 210 -11.70 29.77 -0.84
CA GLU A 210 -12.83 29.64 0.07
C GLU A 210 -12.42 29.98 1.51
N ASN A 211 -13.38 30.36 2.35
CA ASN A 211 -13.12 30.62 3.77
C ASN A 211 -13.32 29.33 4.56
N ILE A 212 -12.31 28.92 5.33
CA ILE A 212 -12.38 27.76 6.23
C ILE A 212 -12.18 28.16 7.68
N LEU A 213 -12.85 27.46 8.58
CA LEU A 213 -12.67 27.62 10.01
C LEU A 213 -11.45 26.83 10.48
N ASN A 214 -10.39 27.52 10.92
CA ASN A 214 -9.22 26.91 11.52
C ASN A 214 -8.97 27.51 12.92
N MET A 215 -8.89 26.65 13.94
CA MET A 215 -8.73 27.07 15.35
C MET A 215 -9.77 28.11 15.84
N GLY A 216 -11.01 28.06 15.31
CA GLY A 216 -12.08 29.00 15.63
C GLY A 216 -12.03 30.33 14.87
N ILE A 217 -11.05 30.53 13.99
CA ILE A 217 -10.90 31.73 13.16
C ILE A 217 -11.22 31.38 11.71
N SER A 218 -12.05 32.20 11.06
CA SER A 218 -12.29 32.09 9.62
C SER A 218 -11.07 32.62 8.86
N LYS A 219 -10.45 31.78 8.02
CA LYS A 219 -9.29 32.13 7.20
C LYS A 219 -9.60 31.89 5.71
N ALA A 220 -9.24 32.84 4.87
CA ALA A 220 -9.24 32.65 3.42
C ALA A 220 -8.12 31.67 3.03
N ALA A 221 -8.45 30.67 2.23
CA ALA A 221 -7.52 29.66 1.75
C ALA A 221 -7.79 29.30 0.29
N THR A 222 -6.73 29.06 -0.47
CA THR A 222 -6.82 28.44 -1.79
C THR A 222 -6.99 26.94 -1.61
N LYS A 223 -8.11 26.40 -2.11
CA LYS A 223 -8.33 24.96 -2.18
C LYS A 223 -7.59 24.38 -3.37
N VAL A 224 -6.77 23.37 -3.11
CA VAL A 224 -5.94 22.68 -4.08
C VAL A 224 -6.37 21.23 -4.14
N ALA A 225 -6.60 20.71 -5.35
CA ALA A 225 -6.84 19.30 -5.59
C ALA A 225 -5.56 18.63 -6.08
N LEU A 226 -5.12 17.57 -5.41
CA LEU A 226 -4.13 16.62 -5.92
C LEU A 226 -4.90 15.49 -6.61
N SER A 227 -4.32 14.81 -7.60
CA SER A 227 -4.97 13.71 -8.31
C SER A 227 -3.98 12.73 -8.95
N TYR A 228 -4.17 11.44 -8.73
CA TYR A 228 -3.42 10.33 -9.35
C TYR A 228 -4.38 9.19 -9.70
N LYS A 229 -4.35 8.69 -10.95
CA LYS A 229 -5.23 7.61 -11.47
C LYS A 229 -6.70 7.72 -11.01
N GLY A 230 -7.25 8.94 -11.10
CA GLY A 230 -8.62 9.26 -10.69
C GLY A 230 -8.84 9.40 -9.17
N ALA A 231 -7.89 9.03 -8.31
CA ALA A 231 -7.88 9.33 -6.87
C ALA A 231 -7.43 10.77 -6.62
N SER A 232 -8.38 11.64 -6.27
CA SER A 232 -8.11 13.03 -5.87
C SER A 232 -7.87 13.15 -4.37
N GLN A 233 -7.26 14.25 -3.92
CA GLN A 233 -7.05 14.65 -2.50
C GLN A 233 -7.20 16.17 -2.39
N PHE A 234 -7.52 16.72 -1.22
CA PHE A 234 -7.70 18.17 -1.08
C PHE A 234 -6.83 18.78 0.02
N ALA A 235 -6.30 19.96 -0.24
CA ALA A 235 -5.60 20.78 0.75
C ALA A 235 -6.06 22.24 0.68
N TRP A 236 -6.02 22.92 1.81
CA TRP A 236 -6.37 24.33 1.95
C TRP A 236 -5.15 25.10 2.39
N ILE A 237 -4.66 25.96 1.50
CA ILE A 237 -3.43 26.72 1.68
C ILE A 237 -3.79 28.19 1.89
N SER A 238 -3.41 28.77 3.02
CA SER A 238 -3.65 30.17 3.34
C SER A 238 -2.84 31.13 2.46
N GLU A 239 -3.17 32.42 2.50
CA GLU A 239 -2.49 33.45 1.69
C GLU A 239 -1.02 33.68 2.10
N ASP A 240 -0.66 33.39 3.34
CA ASP A 240 0.71 33.32 3.86
C ASP A 240 1.42 31.98 3.55
N GLY A 241 0.80 31.12 2.75
CA GLY A 241 1.38 29.88 2.25
C GLY A 241 1.48 28.79 3.31
N GLU A 242 0.60 28.77 4.31
CA GLU A 242 0.52 27.68 5.29
C GLU A 242 -0.57 26.69 4.92
N VAL A 243 -0.31 25.38 5.07
CA VAL A 243 -1.39 24.39 4.94
C VAL A 243 -2.22 24.40 6.22
N LEU A 244 -3.50 24.72 6.09
CA LEU A 244 -4.46 24.83 7.20
C LEU A 244 -5.24 23.53 7.43
N ARG A 245 -5.55 22.81 6.34
CA ARG A 245 -6.26 21.54 6.35
C ARG A 245 -5.85 20.68 5.15
N GLU A 246 -5.86 19.37 5.34
CA GLU A 246 -5.80 18.36 4.27
C GLU A 246 -6.91 17.32 4.50
N GLU A 247 -7.64 16.90 3.46
CA GLU A 247 -8.80 15.99 3.56
C GLU A 247 -8.69 14.78 2.64
N GLY A 248 -9.27 13.65 3.06
CA GLY A 248 -9.31 12.48 2.22
C GLY A 248 -10.09 11.22 2.59
N LEU A 249 -9.67 10.12 1.95
CA LEU A 249 -10.25 8.78 1.96
C LEU A 249 -10.35 8.19 3.36
N LEU A 250 -11.27 7.24 3.51
CA LEU A 250 -11.51 6.48 4.75
C LEU A 250 -11.81 7.37 5.98
N GLY A 251 -12.29 8.60 5.73
CA GLY A 251 -12.60 9.61 6.76
C GLY A 251 -11.40 10.44 7.21
N MET A 252 -10.22 10.26 6.63
CA MET A 252 -8.99 10.84 7.16
C MET A 252 -8.86 12.34 6.85
N ARG A 253 -8.43 13.13 7.84
CA ARG A 253 -8.25 14.58 7.72
C ARG A 253 -7.13 15.06 8.64
N LEU A 254 -6.36 16.04 8.20
CA LEU A 254 -5.39 16.76 9.03
C LEU A 254 -5.82 18.21 9.17
N GLU A 255 -5.70 18.77 10.36
CA GLU A 255 -5.96 20.20 10.61
C GLU A 255 -4.85 20.86 11.40
N LYS A 256 -4.43 22.04 10.94
CA LYS A 256 -3.47 22.88 11.63
C LYS A 256 -3.97 23.24 13.03
N THR A 257 -3.07 23.09 14.00
CA THR A 257 -3.35 23.18 15.43
C THR A 257 -2.14 23.77 16.17
N SER A 258 -2.25 24.08 17.46
CA SER A 258 -1.09 24.48 18.27
C SER A 258 -0.28 23.25 18.73
N ARG A 259 1.03 23.41 18.97
CA ARG A 259 1.88 22.36 19.55
C ARG A 259 1.28 21.76 20.83
N GLU A 260 0.74 22.62 21.70
CA GLU A 260 0.11 22.21 22.95
C GLU A 260 -1.11 21.33 22.70
N LYS A 261 -2.01 21.70 21.78
CA LYS A 261 -3.21 20.92 21.44
C LYS A 261 -2.88 19.64 20.69
N ALA A 262 -1.86 19.65 19.83
CA ALA A 262 -1.34 18.45 19.17
C ALA A 262 -0.90 17.40 20.20
N LEU A 263 -0.15 17.81 21.23
CA LEU A 263 0.42 16.92 22.23
C LEU A 263 -0.55 16.58 23.39
N SER A 264 -1.42 17.49 23.81
CA SER A 264 -2.33 17.29 24.96
C SER A 264 -3.53 16.37 24.68
N GLY A 265 -3.81 16.09 23.41
CA GLY A 265 -4.90 15.19 22.98
C GLY A 265 -4.42 13.88 22.35
N ALA A 266 -3.24 13.37 22.71
CA ALA A 266 -2.70 12.15 22.12
C ALA A 266 -3.42 10.88 22.62
N ALA A 267 -4.16 10.23 21.72
CA ALA A 267 -4.70 8.86 21.81
C ALA A 267 -5.59 8.49 23.03
N VAL A 268 -6.91 8.71 22.90
CA VAL A 268 -7.94 8.09 23.76
C VAL A 268 -8.94 7.22 22.95
N GLY A 269 -8.79 7.17 21.62
CA GLY A 269 -9.64 6.33 20.78
C GLY A 269 -8.93 5.92 19.51
N SER A 270 -8.94 4.61 19.24
CA SER A 270 -8.70 4.14 17.90
C SER A 270 -9.84 4.57 16.99
N GLY A 271 -9.51 4.81 15.72
CA GLY A 271 -10.50 5.08 14.69
C GLY A 271 -11.47 3.93 14.43
N ARG A 272 -12.35 4.12 13.44
CA ARG A 272 -13.09 3.00 12.84
C ARG A 272 -12.10 2.03 12.21
N ASP A 273 -12.48 0.76 12.16
CA ASP A 273 -11.67 -0.26 11.51
C ASP A 273 -11.50 0.07 10.01
N LEU A 274 -10.30 0.49 9.59
CA LEU A 274 -10.04 0.89 8.21
C LEU A 274 -10.29 -0.25 7.22
N THR A 275 -10.10 -1.49 7.66
CA THR A 275 -10.36 -2.69 6.87
C THR A 275 -11.86 -2.85 6.59
N GLU A 276 -12.71 -2.53 7.57
CA GLU A 276 -14.17 -2.50 7.37
C GLU A 276 -14.58 -1.30 6.50
N VAL A 277 -14.03 -0.10 6.76
CA VAL A 277 -14.35 1.13 6.01
C VAL A 277 -13.94 1.05 4.53
N ALA A 278 -12.81 0.40 4.21
CA ALA A 278 -12.35 0.20 2.84
C ALA A 278 -13.06 -0.95 2.12
N SER A 279 -13.71 -1.87 2.84
CA SER A 279 -14.36 -3.04 2.26
C SER A 279 -15.59 -2.69 1.42
N VAL A 280 -15.80 -3.47 0.36
CA VAL A 280 -16.84 -3.27 -0.65
C VAL A 280 -18.07 -4.12 -0.29
N PRO A 281 -19.27 -3.56 -0.11
CA PRO A 281 -20.47 -4.37 0.06
C PRO A 281 -20.76 -5.17 -1.22
N ALA A 282 -21.12 -6.44 -1.09
CA ALA A 282 -21.55 -7.25 -2.24
C ALA A 282 -23.05 -7.09 -2.48
N ASP A 283 -23.47 -6.86 -3.73
CA ASP A 283 -24.86 -7.08 -4.15
C ASP A 283 -25.05 -8.56 -4.48
N GLY A 284 -25.60 -9.32 -3.54
CA GLY A 284 -25.77 -10.78 -3.58
C GLY A 284 -24.97 -11.53 -2.51
N SER A 285 -24.97 -12.86 -2.56
CA SER A 285 -24.21 -13.69 -1.61
C SER A 285 -23.69 -14.96 -2.26
N ILE A 286 -22.39 -15.23 -2.12
CA ILE A 286 -21.74 -16.48 -2.55
C ILE A 286 -21.84 -17.51 -1.42
N LYS A 287 -22.25 -18.75 -1.72
CA LYS A 287 -22.29 -19.85 -0.75
C LYS A 287 -21.16 -20.83 -1.01
N ASN A 288 -20.44 -21.22 0.05
CA ASN A 288 -19.32 -22.16 -0.02
C ASN A 288 -18.29 -21.82 -1.15
N PRO A 289 -17.71 -20.60 -1.16
CA PRO A 289 -16.90 -20.11 -2.28
C PRO A 289 -15.79 -21.05 -2.74
N GLN A 290 -15.21 -21.82 -1.81
CA GLN A 290 -14.15 -22.79 -2.10
C GLN A 290 -14.56 -23.95 -3.01
N THR A 291 -15.85 -24.30 -3.06
CA THR A 291 -16.40 -25.39 -3.90
C THR A 291 -16.78 -24.94 -5.31
N LEU A 292 -16.76 -23.64 -5.59
CA LEU A 292 -17.12 -23.10 -6.91
C LEU A 292 -15.97 -23.22 -7.90
N ASN A 293 -16.31 -23.53 -9.15
CA ASN A 293 -15.37 -23.59 -10.27
C ASN A 293 -15.50 -22.37 -11.21
N ASP A 294 -16.58 -21.61 -11.13
CA ASP A 294 -16.75 -20.34 -11.82
C ASP A 294 -17.45 -19.29 -10.95
N LEU A 295 -17.16 -18.03 -11.23
CA LEU A 295 -17.83 -16.86 -10.68
C LEU A 295 -17.97 -15.81 -11.78
N VAL A 296 -19.13 -15.16 -11.85
CA VAL A 296 -19.43 -14.03 -12.72
C VAL A 296 -19.91 -12.88 -11.86
N VAL A 297 -19.23 -11.74 -11.96
CA VAL A 297 -19.60 -10.49 -11.29
C VAL A 297 -19.75 -9.36 -12.28
N GLU A 298 -20.50 -8.34 -11.90
CA GLU A 298 -20.55 -7.05 -12.58
C GLU A 298 -19.78 -6.01 -11.75
N ILE A 299 -18.85 -5.29 -12.38
CA ILE A 299 -18.01 -4.28 -11.75
C ILE A 299 -18.50 -2.88 -12.14
N SER A 300 -18.56 -1.96 -11.19
CA SER A 300 -19.02 -0.58 -11.39
C SER A 300 -18.25 0.43 -10.54
N GLY A 301 -18.46 1.72 -10.78
CA GLY A 301 -17.92 2.83 -9.97
C GLY A 301 -16.44 3.19 -10.23
N ILE A 302 -15.73 2.42 -11.04
CA ILE A 302 -14.32 2.64 -11.39
C ILE A 302 -14.11 2.67 -12.91
N LEU A 303 -12.99 3.26 -13.34
CA LEU A 303 -12.46 3.04 -14.69
C LEU A 303 -11.84 1.63 -14.73
N LEU A 304 -12.29 0.81 -15.68
CA LEU A 304 -11.78 -0.55 -15.89
C LEU A 304 -10.50 -0.54 -16.76
N GLU A 305 -10.31 0.51 -17.55
CA GLU A 305 -9.08 0.76 -18.30
C GLU A 305 -7.93 1.06 -17.34
N GLY A 306 -6.82 0.33 -17.48
CA GLY A 306 -5.68 0.37 -16.56
C GLY A 306 -5.74 -0.62 -15.38
N MET A 307 -6.78 -1.47 -15.30
CA MET A 307 -6.86 -2.58 -14.33
C MET A 307 -6.54 -3.93 -15.01
N ASP A 308 -5.87 -4.83 -14.30
CA ASP A 308 -5.47 -6.17 -14.78
C ASP A 308 -6.63 -7.18 -14.76
N LEU A 309 -7.77 -6.83 -15.36
CA LEU A 309 -9.00 -7.63 -15.35
C LEU A 309 -9.00 -8.77 -16.39
N HIS A 310 -8.01 -8.85 -17.28
CA HIS A 310 -7.90 -9.87 -18.31
C HIS A 310 -6.72 -10.84 -18.12
N GLY A 311 -6.93 -12.11 -18.46
CA GLY A 311 -5.88 -13.13 -18.58
C GLY A 311 -5.79 -14.09 -17.39
N GLY A 312 -5.16 -15.24 -17.64
CA GLY A 312 -5.19 -16.37 -16.70
C GLY A 312 -6.63 -16.82 -16.46
N ARG A 313 -7.05 -16.84 -15.19
CA ARG A 313 -8.42 -17.19 -14.78
C ARG A 313 -9.50 -16.16 -15.10
N GLN A 314 -9.15 -14.93 -15.48
CA GLN A 314 -10.11 -13.82 -15.62
C GLN A 314 -10.38 -13.44 -17.08
N SER A 315 -11.66 -13.16 -17.37
CA SER A 315 -12.12 -12.63 -18.65
C SER A 315 -13.19 -11.56 -18.43
N LEU A 316 -12.92 -10.33 -18.88
CA LEU A 316 -13.85 -9.20 -18.81
C LEU A 316 -14.56 -9.01 -20.16
N SER A 317 -15.87 -8.77 -20.13
CA SER A 317 -16.71 -8.46 -21.28
C SER A 317 -17.65 -7.31 -20.92
N GLY A 318 -17.36 -6.10 -21.41
CA GLY A 318 -18.01 -4.88 -20.93
C GLY A 318 -17.65 -4.65 -19.46
N ASN A 319 -18.64 -4.63 -18.58
CA ASN A 319 -18.47 -4.57 -17.13
C ASN A 319 -18.59 -5.93 -16.41
N ARG A 320 -18.78 -7.03 -17.15
CA ARG A 320 -18.94 -8.38 -16.58
C ARG A 320 -17.63 -9.13 -16.56
N LEU A 321 -17.16 -9.46 -15.37
CA LEU A 321 -15.95 -10.25 -15.15
C LEU A 321 -16.33 -11.69 -14.85
N ARG A 322 -15.83 -12.64 -15.64
CA ARG A 322 -15.89 -14.08 -15.36
C ARG A 322 -14.53 -14.59 -14.90
N ILE A 323 -14.54 -15.29 -13.76
CA ILE A 323 -13.41 -15.96 -13.12
C ILE A 323 -13.65 -17.47 -13.19
N ILE A 324 -12.65 -18.25 -13.61
CA ILE A 324 -12.72 -19.71 -13.71
C ILE A 324 -11.58 -20.33 -12.88
N LYS A 325 -11.89 -21.32 -12.04
CA LYS A 325 -10.88 -21.98 -11.21
C LYS A 325 -9.93 -22.83 -12.05
N GLU A 326 -8.64 -22.77 -11.73
CA GLU A 326 -7.60 -23.52 -12.40
C GLU A 326 -7.77 -25.03 -12.15
N ASP A 327 -7.68 -25.83 -13.22
CA ASP A 327 -7.85 -27.27 -13.16
C ASP A 327 -6.55 -27.98 -12.80
N LEU A 328 -6.41 -28.34 -11.52
CA LEU A 328 -5.27 -29.10 -11.00
C LEU A 328 -5.53 -30.63 -10.97
N SER A 329 -6.55 -31.15 -11.66
CA SER A 329 -6.84 -32.59 -11.70
C SER A 329 -5.86 -33.41 -12.55
N SER A 330 -5.02 -32.74 -13.35
CA SER A 330 -4.13 -33.36 -14.35
C SER A 330 -2.64 -33.09 -14.05
N PRO A 331 -1.99 -33.87 -13.16
CA PRO A 331 -0.56 -33.70 -12.83
C PRO A 331 0.40 -33.80 -14.02
N SER A 332 -0.01 -34.41 -15.13
CA SER A 332 0.75 -34.47 -16.37
C SER A 332 0.99 -33.10 -17.02
N LYS A 333 0.22 -32.07 -16.66
CA LYS A 333 0.46 -30.67 -17.05
C LYS A 333 1.57 -30.00 -16.21
N TRP A 334 1.90 -30.55 -15.04
CA TRP A 334 2.88 -29.97 -14.11
C TRP A 334 4.30 -30.33 -14.55
N SER A 335 4.75 -29.70 -15.62
CA SER A 335 6.11 -29.83 -16.13
C SER A 335 7.14 -29.61 -15.01
N SER A 336 8.18 -30.44 -15.00
CA SER A 336 9.43 -30.08 -14.33
C SER A 336 9.89 -28.70 -14.81
N LEU A 337 10.43 -27.87 -13.92
CA LEU A 337 10.97 -26.57 -14.33
C LEU A 337 12.01 -26.80 -15.45
N PRO A 338 11.97 -26.00 -16.52
CA PRO A 338 12.98 -26.11 -17.56
C PRO A 338 14.36 -25.79 -16.95
N GLU A 339 15.39 -26.57 -17.29
CA GLU A 339 16.76 -26.37 -16.76
C GLU A 339 17.29 -24.94 -16.98
N LYS A 340 16.74 -24.23 -17.96
CA LYS A 340 16.89 -22.79 -18.14
C LYS A 340 15.51 -22.14 -18.22
N PRO A 341 15.17 -21.16 -17.36
CA PRO A 341 13.93 -20.40 -17.50
C PRO A 341 13.94 -19.63 -18.82
N THR A 342 12.77 -19.51 -19.45
CA THR A 342 12.59 -18.63 -20.61
C THR A 342 12.72 -17.17 -20.20
N ASP A 343 13.08 -16.30 -21.14
CA ASP A 343 13.27 -14.86 -20.86
C ASP A 343 12.03 -14.20 -20.23
N ALA A 344 10.84 -14.70 -20.56
CA ALA A 344 9.57 -14.26 -19.99
C ALA A 344 9.37 -14.64 -18.50
N LEU A 345 10.06 -15.68 -18.00
CA LEU A 345 9.99 -16.14 -16.61
C LEU A 345 11.10 -15.57 -15.73
N ILE A 346 12.23 -15.13 -16.30
CA ILE A 346 13.36 -14.55 -15.57
C ILE A 346 12.95 -13.39 -14.62
N PRO A 347 12.10 -12.43 -14.99
CA PRO A 347 11.67 -11.36 -14.07
C PRO A 347 10.98 -11.88 -12.81
N PHE A 348 10.26 -12.99 -12.93
CA PHE A 348 9.51 -13.61 -11.83
C PHE A 348 10.36 -14.55 -10.96
N LEU A 349 11.68 -14.64 -11.22
CA LEU A 349 12.67 -15.37 -10.41
C LEU A 349 13.64 -14.44 -9.67
N LYS A 350 13.77 -13.18 -10.10
CA LYS A 350 14.67 -12.20 -9.50
C LYS A 350 14.18 -11.73 -8.12
N SER A 351 15.12 -11.36 -7.27
CA SER A 351 14.87 -10.61 -6.04
C SER A 351 14.37 -9.20 -6.36
N THR A 352 13.65 -8.60 -5.41
CA THR A 352 13.30 -7.17 -5.35
C THR A 352 13.46 -6.69 -3.91
N PRO A 353 13.48 -5.36 -3.64
CA PRO A 353 13.71 -4.82 -2.29
C PRO A 353 12.80 -5.38 -1.18
N PHE A 354 11.60 -5.85 -1.55
CA PHE A 354 10.65 -6.46 -0.62
C PHE A 354 10.46 -7.98 -0.82
N ILE A 355 11.04 -8.56 -1.87
CA ILE A 355 11.02 -9.99 -2.19
C ILE A 355 12.47 -10.48 -2.27
N GLN A 356 13.15 -10.56 -1.12
CA GLN A 356 14.58 -10.84 -1.03
C GLN A 356 14.91 -12.34 -1.20
N SER A 357 14.58 -12.91 -2.36
CA SER A 357 14.73 -14.35 -2.69
C SER A 357 16.16 -14.83 -2.82
N ASP A 358 17.12 -13.93 -2.99
CA ASP A 358 18.56 -14.20 -3.02
C ASP A 358 19.20 -14.22 -1.62
N HIS A 359 18.51 -13.71 -0.60
CA HIS A 359 19.01 -13.65 0.77
C HIS A 359 19.25 -15.06 1.35
N GLU A 360 20.41 -15.26 1.98
CA GLU A 360 20.88 -16.57 2.46
C GLU A 360 19.86 -17.31 3.34
N THR A 361 19.23 -16.61 4.30
CA THR A 361 18.21 -17.21 5.19
C THR A 361 16.99 -17.70 4.41
N VAL A 362 16.57 -16.96 3.39
CA VAL A 362 15.42 -17.31 2.54
C VAL A 362 15.78 -18.48 1.64
N ARG A 363 16.95 -18.45 1.00
CA ARG A 363 17.46 -19.55 0.15
C ARG A 363 17.62 -20.85 0.91
N ARG A 364 18.24 -20.82 2.09
CA ARG A 364 18.41 -22.01 2.93
C ARG A 364 17.08 -22.62 3.32
N LEU A 365 16.12 -21.80 3.74
CA LEU A 365 14.79 -22.26 4.13
C LEU A 365 13.98 -22.79 2.95
N ALA A 366 14.04 -22.14 1.78
CA ALA A 366 13.39 -22.64 0.58
C ALA A 366 13.91 -24.04 0.19
N LEU A 367 15.24 -24.21 0.15
CA LEU A 367 15.89 -25.50 -0.13
C LEU A 367 15.52 -26.59 0.91
N GLU A 368 15.35 -26.23 2.18
CA GLU A 368 14.90 -27.15 3.24
C GLU A 368 13.45 -27.59 3.03
N ILE A 369 12.54 -26.64 2.76
CA ILE A 369 11.10 -26.90 2.58
C ILE A 369 10.81 -27.70 1.30
N THR A 370 11.56 -27.47 0.23
CA THR A 370 11.37 -28.15 -1.07
C THR A 370 12.37 -29.28 -1.31
N ALA A 371 13.02 -29.78 -0.26
CA ALA A 371 14.04 -30.83 -0.37
C ALA A 371 13.45 -32.13 -0.96
N GLY A 372 14.04 -32.61 -2.06
CA GLY A 372 13.63 -33.85 -2.73
C GLY A 372 12.43 -33.73 -3.67
N GLU A 373 11.78 -32.55 -3.75
CA GLU A 373 10.62 -32.35 -4.62
C GLU A 373 11.02 -32.26 -6.10
N LYS A 374 10.22 -32.90 -6.96
CA LYS A 374 10.47 -32.96 -8.42
C LYS A 374 9.55 -32.04 -9.24
N HIS A 375 8.38 -31.69 -8.68
CA HIS A 375 7.39 -30.87 -9.35
C HIS A 375 7.19 -29.54 -8.58
N PRO A 376 7.10 -28.39 -9.28
CA PRO A 376 6.86 -27.09 -8.65
C PRO A 376 5.62 -27.06 -7.76
N TYR A 377 4.58 -27.80 -8.13
CA TYR A 377 3.35 -27.91 -7.37
C TYR A 377 3.58 -28.42 -5.94
N ASP A 378 4.41 -29.45 -5.75
CA ASP A 378 4.73 -29.99 -4.43
C ASP A 378 5.60 -29.02 -3.62
N GLY A 379 6.55 -28.33 -4.28
CA GLY A 379 7.29 -27.23 -3.66
C GLY A 379 6.38 -26.12 -3.14
N ILE A 380 5.43 -25.66 -3.96
CA ILE A 380 4.39 -24.68 -3.57
C ILE A 380 3.56 -25.20 -2.38
N ARG A 381 3.10 -26.46 -2.45
CA ARG A 381 2.32 -27.11 -1.38
C ARG A 381 3.09 -27.13 -0.07
N ASN A 382 4.38 -27.47 -0.10
CA ASN A 382 5.22 -27.50 1.09
C ASN A 382 5.48 -26.08 1.64
N ILE A 383 5.74 -25.08 0.78
CA ILE A 383 5.90 -23.66 1.17
C ILE A 383 4.63 -23.13 1.85
N VAL A 384 3.47 -23.27 1.23
CA VAL A 384 2.18 -22.84 1.80
C VAL A 384 1.92 -23.54 3.14
N SER A 385 2.16 -24.86 3.19
CA SER A 385 1.96 -25.66 4.40
C SER A 385 2.93 -25.28 5.53
N TRP A 386 4.18 -24.94 5.21
CA TRP A 386 5.16 -24.42 6.17
C TRP A 386 4.73 -23.04 6.68
N MET A 387 4.35 -22.12 5.79
CA MET A 387 3.95 -20.76 6.17
C MET A 387 2.72 -20.78 7.09
N ASN A 388 1.70 -21.58 6.75
CA ASN A 388 0.48 -21.71 7.55
C ASN A 388 0.74 -22.23 8.98
N ARG A 389 1.82 -22.99 9.20
CA ARG A 389 2.26 -23.47 10.53
C ARG A 389 3.17 -22.49 11.28
N ASN A 390 3.97 -21.70 10.56
CA ASN A 390 5.10 -20.95 11.14
C ASN A 390 4.92 -19.42 11.14
N ILE A 391 3.92 -18.88 10.46
CA ILE A 391 3.64 -17.44 10.39
C ILE A 391 2.27 -17.16 11.04
N GLU A 392 2.27 -16.37 12.12
CA GLU A 392 1.06 -15.91 12.80
C GLU A 392 0.29 -14.93 11.89
N LYS A 393 -0.95 -15.27 11.58
CA LYS A 393 -1.86 -14.40 10.80
C LYS A 393 -2.31 -13.25 11.69
N ARG A 394 -1.68 -12.09 11.51
CA ARG A 394 -1.84 -10.94 12.40
C ARG A 394 -1.84 -9.65 11.59
N PRO A 395 -2.74 -8.70 11.86
CA PRO A 395 -2.72 -7.40 11.19
C PRO A 395 -1.36 -6.72 11.43
N THR A 396 -0.75 -6.18 10.39
CA THR A 396 0.58 -5.56 10.44
C THR A 396 0.58 -4.27 9.65
N LEU A 397 0.95 -3.18 10.32
CA LEU A 397 1.13 -1.88 9.69
C LEU A 397 2.63 -1.62 9.49
N SER A 398 3.26 -2.47 8.68
CA SER A 398 4.66 -2.42 8.21
C SER A 398 4.79 -2.24 6.70
N VAL A 399 5.93 -1.71 6.23
CA VAL A 399 6.33 -1.92 4.82
C VAL A 399 6.50 -3.43 4.66
N PRO A 400 5.74 -4.08 3.78
CA PRO A 400 5.70 -5.54 3.75
C PRO A 400 6.95 -6.06 3.05
N ASP A 401 7.82 -6.76 3.76
CA ASP A 401 9.01 -7.39 3.18
C ASP A 401 9.20 -8.83 3.68
N ALA A 402 9.74 -9.70 2.81
CA ALA A 402 9.84 -11.12 3.08
C ALA A 402 10.77 -11.45 4.26
N LEU A 403 11.87 -10.70 4.43
CA LEU A 403 12.85 -10.97 5.48
C LEU A 403 12.30 -10.61 6.87
N SER A 404 11.72 -9.41 7.04
CA SER A 404 11.10 -9.01 8.31
C SER A 404 9.93 -9.92 8.68
N THR A 405 9.15 -10.38 7.69
CA THR A 405 8.09 -11.39 7.91
C THR A 405 8.66 -12.69 8.45
N LEU A 406 9.75 -13.18 7.83
CA LEU A 406 10.38 -14.44 8.20
C LEU A 406 11.00 -14.42 9.59
N GLU A 407 11.49 -13.27 10.05
CA GLU A 407 12.05 -13.09 11.40
C GLU A 407 10.99 -12.88 12.47
N ASN A 408 10.01 -12.00 12.21
CA ASN A 408 8.94 -11.71 13.17
C ASN A 408 7.93 -12.86 13.32
N LYS A 409 7.91 -13.81 12.36
CA LYS A 409 6.98 -14.95 12.30
C LYS A 409 5.51 -14.52 12.36
N MET A 410 5.18 -13.35 11.82
CA MET A 410 3.81 -12.83 11.76
C MET A 410 3.62 -11.89 10.58
N GLY A 411 2.36 -11.70 10.16
CA GLY A 411 2.00 -10.72 9.14
C GLY A 411 0.58 -10.90 8.60
N ASP A 412 0.15 -9.95 7.76
CA ASP A 412 -1.11 -10.02 7.03
C ASP A 412 -0.93 -10.60 5.62
N CYS A 413 -1.89 -10.37 4.73
CA CYS A 413 -1.81 -10.86 3.35
C CYS A 413 -0.61 -10.32 2.57
N ASN A 414 -0.12 -9.12 2.86
CA ASN A 414 1.01 -8.53 2.17
C ASN A 414 2.32 -9.24 2.57
N GLU A 415 2.59 -9.35 3.87
CA GLU A 415 3.71 -10.13 4.40
C GLU A 415 3.68 -11.60 3.92
N HIS A 416 2.50 -12.23 3.91
CA HIS A 416 2.34 -13.59 3.37
C HIS A 416 2.62 -13.67 1.87
N ALA A 417 2.17 -12.68 1.07
CA ALA A 417 2.41 -12.65 -0.37
C ALA A 417 3.87 -12.39 -0.72
N MET A 418 4.56 -11.51 0.02
CA MET A 418 5.99 -11.24 -0.17
C MET A 418 6.85 -12.43 0.25
N LEU A 419 6.59 -13.02 1.42
CA LEU A 419 7.34 -14.19 1.90
C LEU A 419 7.11 -15.43 1.03
N PHE A 420 5.88 -15.69 0.56
CA PHE A 420 5.64 -16.76 -0.39
C PHE A 420 6.41 -16.54 -1.70
N ALA A 421 6.35 -15.33 -2.27
CA ALA A 421 7.08 -15.02 -3.49
C ALA A 421 8.59 -15.22 -3.30
N ALA A 422 9.15 -14.78 -2.16
CA ALA A 422 10.57 -14.92 -1.89
C ALA A 422 11.01 -16.39 -1.77
N LEU A 423 10.24 -17.21 -1.03
CA LEU A 423 10.51 -18.65 -0.89
C LEU A 423 10.34 -19.41 -2.21
N ALA A 424 9.29 -19.11 -2.99
CA ALA A 424 9.05 -19.73 -4.28
C ALA A 424 10.18 -19.40 -5.28
N ARG A 425 10.56 -18.12 -5.40
CA ARG A 425 11.68 -17.68 -6.26
C ARG A 425 13.00 -18.30 -5.84
N ALA A 426 13.27 -18.39 -4.54
CA ALA A 426 14.46 -19.03 -3.99
C ALA A 426 14.52 -20.55 -4.28
N ALA A 427 13.36 -21.21 -4.40
CA ALA A 427 13.22 -22.60 -4.85
C ALA A 427 13.22 -22.75 -6.39
N GLY A 428 13.46 -21.67 -7.15
CA GLY A 428 13.46 -21.68 -8.62
C GLY A 428 12.07 -21.66 -9.27
N ILE A 429 11.01 -21.44 -8.49
CA ILE A 429 9.62 -21.40 -8.96
C ILE A 429 9.26 -19.94 -9.31
N PRO A 430 8.97 -19.61 -10.58
CA PRO A 430 8.61 -18.24 -10.96
C PRO A 430 7.33 -17.81 -10.26
N ALA A 431 7.39 -16.69 -9.52
CA ALA A 431 6.28 -16.20 -8.71
C ALA A 431 6.09 -14.68 -8.83
N THR A 432 4.83 -14.25 -8.81
CA THR A 432 4.43 -12.83 -8.76
C THR A 432 3.45 -12.60 -7.61
N VAL A 433 3.38 -11.35 -7.15
CA VAL A 433 2.29 -10.87 -6.29
C VAL A 433 1.17 -10.37 -7.21
N GLU A 434 -0.06 -10.55 -6.74
CA GLU A 434 -1.28 -9.97 -7.30
C GLU A 434 -2.10 -9.37 -6.17
N ALA A 435 -2.91 -8.36 -6.48
CA ALA A 435 -3.76 -7.70 -5.50
C ALA A 435 -5.12 -7.34 -6.09
N GLY A 436 -6.13 -7.27 -5.22
CA GLY A 436 -7.51 -7.06 -5.62
C GLY A 436 -8.46 -7.35 -4.47
N LEU A 437 -9.52 -8.11 -4.73
CA LEU A 437 -10.61 -8.36 -3.80
C LEU A 437 -10.83 -9.86 -3.51
N VAL A 438 -11.23 -10.19 -2.29
CA VAL A 438 -11.73 -11.53 -1.89
C VAL A 438 -13.08 -11.43 -1.19
N TYR A 439 -13.98 -12.40 -1.42
CA TYR A 439 -15.30 -12.40 -0.78
C TYR A 439 -15.26 -13.06 0.61
N LEU A 440 -15.64 -12.32 1.63
CA LEU A 440 -15.84 -12.81 2.99
C LEU A 440 -17.18 -12.30 3.53
N LYS A 441 -18.11 -13.22 3.84
CA LYS A 441 -19.35 -12.95 4.59
C LYS A 441 -20.20 -11.77 4.05
N GLY A 442 -20.44 -11.72 2.74
CA GLY A 442 -21.30 -10.69 2.11
C GLY A 442 -20.57 -9.38 1.77
N ARG A 443 -19.24 -9.34 1.91
CA ARG A 443 -18.41 -8.19 1.52
C ARG A 443 -17.18 -8.67 0.78
N PHE A 444 -16.67 -7.82 -0.10
CA PHE A 444 -15.38 -7.98 -0.75
C PHE A 444 -14.33 -7.15 -0.02
N TYR A 445 -13.19 -7.75 0.30
CA TYR A 445 -12.10 -7.10 1.03
C TYR A 445 -10.86 -7.01 0.17
N TYR A 446 -10.12 -5.91 0.31
CA TYR A 446 -8.82 -5.75 -0.33
C TYR A 446 -7.83 -6.78 0.22
N HIS A 447 -7.11 -7.41 -0.71
CA HIS A 447 -6.27 -8.57 -0.40
C HIS A 447 -5.09 -8.68 -1.37
N ALA A 448 -4.03 -9.35 -0.92
CA ALA A 448 -2.83 -9.64 -1.69
C ALA A 448 -2.55 -11.15 -1.63
N TRP A 449 -2.20 -11.72 -2.78
CA TRP A 449 -1.91 -13.14 -2.95
C TRP A 449 -0.84 -13.31 -4.04
N ASN A 450 -0.62 -14.55 -4.50
CA ASN A 450 0.39 -14.83 -5.50
C ASN A 450 -0.16 -15.57 -6.72
N ARG A 451 0.61 -15.53 -7.81
CA ARG A 451 0.63 -16.65 -8.74
C ARG A 451 2.01 -17.27 -8.77
N ALA A 452 2.04 -18.57 -9.00
CA ALA A 452 3.25 -19.34 -9.25
C ALA A 452 3.14 -20.11 -10.57
N PHE A 453 4.26 -20.30 -11.26
CA PHE A 453 4.30 -21.00 -12.54
C PHE A 453 4.71 -22.47 -12.37
N ILE A 454 3.87 -23.39 -12.84
CA ILE A 454 4.08 -24.85 -12.75
C ILE A 454 4.09 -25.55 -14.12
N GLY A 455 4.25 -24.78 -15.20
CA GLY A 455 3.89 -25.14 -16.59
C GLY A 455 2.73 -24.28 -17.10
N GLU A 456 1.84 -23.91 -16.18
CA GLU A 456 0.86 -22.83 -16.30
C GLU A 456 0.88 -21.94 -15.05
N TRP A 457 0.29 -20.74 -15.12
CA TRP A 457 0.18 -19.85 -13.96
C TRP A 457 -1.03 -20.23 -13.10
N ILE A 458 -0.77 -20.61 -11.85
CA ILE A 458 -1.81 -20.93 -10.87
C ILE A 458 -1.86 -19.90 -9.74
N THR A 459 -3.06 -19.55 -9.27
CA THR A 459 -3.26 -18.64 -8.14
C THR A 459 -3.02 -19.36 -6.83
N VAL A 460 -2.20 -18.79 -5.95
CA VAL A 460 -1.81 -19.37 -4.65
C VAL A 460 -2.08 -18.34 -3.56
N ASP A 461 -2.76 -18.76 -2.50
CA ASP A 461 -2.92 -17.97 -1.29
C ASP A 461 -2.33 -18.72 -0.08
N SER A 462 -1.20 -18.24 0.42
CA SER A 462 -0.52 -18.78 1.61
C SER A 462 -1.19 -18.37 2.94
N LEU A 463 -1.92 -17.25 2.98
CA LEU A 463 -2.67 -16.80 4.15
C LEU A 463 -3.94 -17.65 4.33
N PHE A 464 -4.71 -17.90 3.28
CA PHE A 464 -5.87 -18.79 3.31
C PHE A 464 -5.54 -20.28 3.18
N ASN A 465 -4.29 -20.64 2.82
CA ASN A 465 -3.87 -22.01 2.52
C ASN A 465 -4.74 -22.62 1.40
N GLN A 466 -4.81 -21.92 0.26
CA GLN A 466 -5.54 -22.34 -0.93
C GLN A 466 -4.61 -22.52 -2.13
N ILE A 467 -4.72 -23.67 -2.79
CA ILE A 467 -4.05 -24.00 -4.05
C ILE A 467 -5.04 -24.82 -4.91
N PRO A 468 -5.57 -24.30 -6.04
CA PRO A 468 -5.53 -22.90 -6.39
C PRO A 468 -6.45 -22.09 -5.45
N ALA A 469 -6.26 -20.78 -5.40
CA ALA A 469 -7.19 -19.89 -4.70
C ALA A 469 -8.62 -20.02 -5.24
N ASP A 470 -9.64 -19.80 -4.41
CA ASP A 470 -11.04 -19.87 -4.85
C ASP A 470 -11.41 -18.75 -5.82
N VAL A 471 -12.52 -18.91 -6.54
CA VAL A 471 -12.96 -17.98 -7.61
C VAL A 471 -13.32 -16.58 -7.11
N THR A 472 -13.36 -16.34 -5.80
CA THR A 472 -13.70 -15.02 -5.25
C THR A 472 -12.51 -14.05 -5.21
N HIS A 473 -11.30 -14.56 -5.51
CA HIS A 473 -10.09 -13.78 -5.70
C HIS A 473 -10.16 -13.04 -7.04
N ILE A 474 -10.75 -11.84 -7.00
CA ILE A 474 -10.89 -10.92 -8.13
C ILE A 474 -9.64 -10.05 -8.17
N ARG A 475 -8.71 -10.38 -9.06
CA ARG A 475 -7.53 -9.57 -9.33
C ARG A 475 -7.94 -8.24 -9.94
N LEU A 476 -7.47 -7.15 -9.33
CA LEU A 476 -7.56 -5.81 -9.90
C LEU A 476 -6.23 -5.37 -10.52
N ILE A 477 -5.10 -5.78 -9.93
CA ILE A 477 -3.75 -5.43 -10.38
C ILE A 477 -2.79 -6.63 -10.23
N ALA A 478 -1.82 -6.77 -11.13
CA ALA A 478 -0.76 -7.77 -11.14
C ALA A 478 0.65 -7.15 -11.11
N GLY A 479 1.62 -7.87 -10.55
CA GLY A 479 3.03 -7.50 -10.60
C GLY A 479 3.54 -6.76 -9.36
N THR A 480 4.78 -6.27 -9.42
CA THR A 480 5.53 -5.77 -8.25
C THR A 480 5.19 -4.34 -7.82
N GLU A 481 5.16 -4.12 -6.51
CA GLU A 481 5.46 -2.88 -5.77
C GLU A 481 4.72 -1.60 -6.24
N ARG A 482 5.10 -0.99 -7.38
CA ARG A 482 4.35 0.12 -8.02
C ARG A 482 2.88 -0.22 -8.27
N SER A 483 2.58 -1.51 -8.43
CA SER A 483 1.26 -2.03 -8.78
C SER A 483 0.20 -1.82 -7.67
N GLN A 484 0.58 -1.91 -6.39
CA GLN A 484 -0.38 -1.80 -5.29
C GLN A 484 -0.98 -0.39 -5.14
N LEU A 485 -0.25 0.64 -5.57
CA LEU A 485 -0.70 2.05 -5.57
C LEU A 485 -1.88 2.29 -6.52
N ASP A 486 -2.08 1.43 -7.52
CA ASP A 486 -3.15 1.60 -8.49
C ASP A 486 -4.52 1.20 -7.93
N LEU A 487 -4.55 0.42 -6.83
CA LEU A 487 -5.77 0.12 -6.07
C LEU A 487 -6.43 1.37 -5.47
N LEU A 488 -5.67 2.47 -5.29
CA LEU A 488 -6.21 3.76 -4.81
C LEU A 488 -7.34 4.30 -5.69
N ALA A 489 -7.35 3.95 -6.98
CA ALA A 489 -8.43 4.30 -7.91
C ALA A 489 -9.76 3.60 -7.58
N ALA A 490 -9.70 2.42 -6.95
CA ALA A 490 -10.86 1.56 -6.69
C ALA A 490 -11.48 1.74 -5.29
N ILE A 491 -10.67 2.12 -4.29
CA ILE A 491 -11.08 2.14 -2.89
C ILE A 491 -12.16 3.19 -2.64
N GLY A 492 -13.24 2.78 -1.98
CA GLY A 492 -14.42 3.61 -1.73
C GLY A 492 -15.34 3.84 -2.94
N ARG A 493 -15.05 3.26 -4.12
CA ARG A 493 -15.87 3.44 -5.34
C ARG A 493 -16.32 2.15 -6.01
N ILE A 494 -15.47 1.14 -6.04
CA ILE A 494 -15.77 -0.09 -6.76
C ILE A 494 -17.03 -0.74 -6.18
N GLY A 495 -18.01 -0.98 -7.03
CA GLY A 495 -19.21 -1.76 -6.71
C GLY A 495 -19.12 -3.13 -7.36
N ILE A 496 -19.39 -4.19 -6.59
CA ILE A 496 -19.39 -5.57 -7.07
C ILE A 496 -20.78 -6.18 -6.89
N LYS A 497 -21.39 -6.61 -8.00
CA LYS A 497 -22.64 -7.37 -8.03
C LYS A 497 -22.39 -8.80 -8.46
N ILE A 498 -22.89 -9.76 -7.69
CA ILE A 498 -22.74 -11.19 -7.95
C ILE A 498 -23.83 -11.64 -8.92
N LEU A 499 -23.44 -12.22 -10.07
CA LEU A 499 -24.37 -12.70 -11.10
C LEU A 499 -24.58 -14.23 -11.05
N ASN A 500 -23.61 -15.00 -10.58
CA ASN A 500 -23.75 -16.38 -10.10
C ASN A 500 -22.81 -16.65 -8.91
N GLY A 501 -23.01 -17.73 -8.15
CA GLY A 501 -22.19 -18.12 -6.99
C GLY A 501 -22.98 -18.80 -5.88
#